data_AF-A0A7S0ETF1-F1
#
_entry.id   AF-A0A7S0ETF1-F1
#
_cell.length_a   1.000
_cell.length_b   1.000
_cell.length_c   1.000
_cell.angle_alpha   90.00
_cell.angle_beta   90.00
_cell.angle_gamma   90.00
#
_symmetry.space_group_name_H-M   'P 1'
#
loop_
_entity.id
_entity.type
_entity.pdbx_description
1 polymer ?
#
loop_
_entity_poly.entity_id
_entity_poly.type
_entity_poly.pdbx_seq_one_letter_code
_entity_poly.pdbx_strand_id
1 'polypeptide(L)'
;EAVEAAEEVRALASLETQVWLELDALLRAISLPSGNPPVPSQLLGLLPPPPDAGWPDSFALAEVGARLDARYRGAMAEGELKGDLLWSYVPHEHGVLPPRRRAQRLSYAIWAVIGGEGADQQPLLETESTADRLRIALRRMRDVTEQLQ
;
A
#
# COMPACT_ATOMS: atom_id res chain seq x y z
N GLU A 1 24.95 -11.91 10.25
CA GLU A 1 23.99 -12.69 9.44
C GLU A 1 22.56 -12.70 9.97
N ALA A 2 22.18 -13.46 11.02
CA ALA A 2 20.77 -13.51 11.46
C ALA A 2 20.22 -12.19 12.04
N VAL A 3 21.06 -11.45 12.80
CA VAL A 3 20.70 -10.13 13.37
C VAL A 3 20.56 -9.08 12.28
N GLU A 4 21.50 -9.06 11.34
CA GLU A 4 21.55 -8.15 10.20
C GLU A 4 20.34 -8.33 9.26
N ALA A 5 19.98 -9.58 8.95
CA ALA A 5 18.77 -9.87 8.18
C ALA A 5 17.49 -9.41 8.90
N ALA A 6 17.43 -9.50 10.23
CA ALA A 6 16.28 -9.02 11.01
C ALA A 6 16.21 -7.48 11.03
N GLU A 7 17.35 -6.79 11.10
CA GLU A 7 17.44 -5.33 11.01
C GLU A 7 16.99 -4.83 9.64
N GLU A 8 17.40 -5.47 8.55
CA GLU A 8 16.94 -5.15 7.20
C GLU A 8 15.42 -5.30 7.05
N VAL A 9 14.85 -6.38 7.59
CA VAL A 9 13.40 -6.60 7.56
C VAL A 9 12.67 -5.51 8.33
N ARG A 10 13.21 -5.10 9.48
CA ARG A 10 12.64 -4.00 10.27
C ARG A 10 12.73 -2.66 9.55
N ALA A 11 13.87 -2.37 8.93
CA ALA A 11 14.05 -1.16 8.12
C ALA A 11 13.08 -1.13 6.94
N LEU A 12 12.87 -2.27 6.28
CA LEU A 12 11.93 -2.38 5.17
C LEU A 12 10.47 -2.22 5.63
N ALA A 13 10.10 -2.78 6.78
CA ALA A 13 8.77 -2.59 7.37
C ALA A 13 8.51 -1.12 7.76
N SER A 14 9.55 -0.43 8.26
CA SER A 14 9.47 1.01 8.53
C SER A 14 9.27 1.83 7.25
N LEU A 15 9.99 1.51 6.18
CA LEU A 15 9.81 2.16 4.88
C LEU A 15 8.42 1.88 4.29
N GLU A 16 7.94 0.65 4.39
CA GLU A 16 6.59 0.28 3.98
C GLU A 16 5.53 1.09 4.73
N THR A 17 5.66 1.21 6.05
CA THR A 17 4.78 2.04 6.89
C THR A 17 4.78 3.50 6.42
N GLN A 18 5.96 4.06 6.15
CA GLN A 18 6.09 5.42 5.66
C GLN A 18 5.42 5.63 4.31
N VAL A 19 5.57 4.67 3.38
CA VAL A 19 4.90 4.71 2.07
C VAL A 19 3.39 4.76 2.21
N TRP A 20 2.82 3.97 3.11
CA TRP A 20 1.39 3.97 3.37
C TRP A 20 0.89 5.30 3.94
N LEU A 21 1.63 5.88 4.90
CA LEU A 21 1.28 7.18 5.49
C LEU A 21 1.29 8.31 4.45
N GLU A 22 2.32 8.35 3.61
CA GLU A 22 2.46 9.36 2.55
C GLU A 22 1.42 9.19 1.44
N LEU A 23 1.09 7.94 1.10
CA LEU A 23 0.01 7.63 0.17
C LEU A 23 -1.34 8.14 0.71
N ASP A 24 -1.66 7.85 1.97
CA ASP A 24 -2.90 8.29 2.60
C ASP A 24 -2.99 9.83 2.67
N ALA A 25 -1.87 10.51 2.95
CA ALA A 25 -1.80 11.97 2.91
C ALA A 25 -2.05 12.53 1.49
N LEU A 26 -1.37 11.97 0.48
CA LEU A 26 -1.56 12.35 -0.93
C LEU A 26 -3.02 12.15 -1.36
N LEU A 27 -3.61 11.01 -1.03
CA LEU A 27 -5.00 10.69 -1.37
C LEU A 27 -5.96 11.66 -0.71
N ARG A 28 -5.72 12.04 0.54
CA ARG A 28 -6.52 13.07 1.22
C ARG A 28 -6.39 14.44 0.55
N ALA A 29 -5.24 14.77 -0.03
CA ALA A 29 -5.05 16.01 -0.79
C ALA A 29 -5.80 16.01 -2.14
N ILE A 30 -5.89 14.86 -2.83
CA ILE A 30 -6.57 14.75 -4.13
C ILE A 30 -8.04 14.31 -4.06
N SER A 31 -8.50 13.81 -2.91
CA SER A 31 -9.85 13.28 -2.80
C SER A 31 -10.87 14.40 -2.82
N LEU A 32 -11.75 14.34 -3.83
CA LEU A 32 -13.01 15.08 -3.87
C LEU A 32 -13.94 14.63 -2.72
N PRO A 33 -14.94 15.43 -2.33
CA PRO A 33 -15.83 15.14 -1.19
C PRO A 33 -16.65 13.84 -1.29
N SER A 34 -16.47 13.03 -2.33
CA SER A 34 -17.11 11.73 -2.53
C SER A 34 -16.48 10.61 -1.71
N GLY A 35 -16.30 10.82 -0.40
CA GLY A 35 -16.23 9.81 0.69
C GLY A 35 -15.24 8.63 0.65
N ASN A 36 -14.71 8.21 -0.49
CA ASN A 36 -13.79 7.08 -0.63
C ASN A 36 -12.55 7.52 -1.42
N PRO A 37 -11.33 7.25 -0.90
CA PRO A 37 -10.10 7.59 -1.61
C PRO A 37 -9.97 6.75 -2.89
N PRO A 38 -9.42 7.31 -3.99
CA PRO A 38 -9.27 6.63 -5.29
C PRO A 38 -8.11 5.63 -5.27
N VAL A 39 -8.18 4.63 -4.40
CA VAL A 39 -7.15 3.59 -4.27
C VAL A 39 -7.63 2.28 -4.86
N PRO A 40 -6.84 1.63 -5.72
CA PRO A 40 -7.12 0.26 -6.14
C PRO A 40 -7.28 -0.64 -4.91
N SER A 41 -8.43 -1.29 -4.76
CA SER A 41 -8.69 -2.17 -3.61
C SER A 41 -7.67 -3.31 -3.51
N GLN A 42 -7.09 -3.75 -4.63
CA GLN A 42 -5.98 -4.70 -4.66
C GLN A 42 -4.73 -4.20 -3.92
N LEU A 43 -4.44 -2.89 -3.97
CA LEU A 43 -3.34 -2.28 -3.23
C LEU A 43 -3.60 -2.38 -1.72
N LEU A 44 -4.85 -2.16 -1.29
CA LEU A 44 -5.25 -2.28 0.13
C LEU A 44 -5.13 -3.70 0.67
N GLY A 45 -5.15 -4.73 -0.19
CA GLY A 45 -4.80 -6.10 0.20
C GLY A 45 -3.35 -6.26 0.66
N LEU A 46 -2.45 -5.33 0.28
CA LEU A 46 -1.04 -5.29 0.69
C LEU A 46 -0.80 -4.49 1.97
N LEU A 47 -1.84 -3.97 2.64
CA LEU A 47 -1.67 -3.19 3.86
C LEU A 47 -1.00 -4.07 4.95
N PRO A 48 0.12 -3.65 5.54
CA PRO A 48 0.74 -4.39 6.63
C PRO A 48 -0.18 -4.36 7.87
N PRO A 49 0.02 -5.29 8.82
CA PRO A 49 -0.59 -5.14 10.14
C PRO A 49 -0.16 -3.79 10.76
N PRO A 50 -0.97 -3.22 11.67
CA PRO A 50 -0.60 -2.01 12.38
C PRO A 50 0.80 -2.14 13.01
N PRO A 51 1.65 -1.11 12.93
CA PRO A 51 2.93 -1.12 13.65
C PRO A 51 2.67 -1.17 15.17
N ASP A 52 3.71 -1.45 15.96
CA ASP A 52 3.59 -1.58 17.43
C ASP A 52 2.96 -0.36 18.11
N ALA A 53 3.17 0.84 17.55
CA ALA A 53 2.59 2.10 18.02
C ALA A 53 1.16 2.37 17.50
N GLY A 54 0.62 1.47 16.66
CA GLY A 54 -0.63 1.66 15.94
C GLY A 54 -0.52 2.58 14.72
N TRP A 55 -1.58 2.58 13.90
CA TRP A 55 -1.73 3.60 12.87
C TRP A 55 -2.14 4.93 13.50
N PRO A 56 -1.73 6.09 12.96
CA PRO A 56 -2.24 7.38 13.40
C PRO A 56 -3.76 7.45 13.23
N ASP A 57 -4.47 8.15 14.13
CA ASP A 57 -5.94 8.31 14.06
C ASP A 57 -6.42 8.91 12.73
N SER A 58 -5.55 9.69 12.07
CA SER A 58 -5.87 10.30 10.78
C SER A 58 -5.69 9.37 9.58
N PHE A 59 -5.20 8.14 9.78
CA PHE A 59 -4.89 7.20 8.70
C PHE A 59 -6.15 6.47 8.23
N ALA A 60 -6.79 6.99 7.18
CA ALA A 60 -8.09 6.53 6.72
C ALA A 60 -8.02 5.18 5.98
N LEU A 61 -6.89 4.86 5.31
CA LEU A 61 -6.76 3.62 4.55
C LEU A 61 -6.90 2.34 5.39
N ALA A 62 -6.59 2.39 6.69
CA ALA A 62 -6.82 1.26 7.59
C ALA A 62 -8.31 0.91 7.72
N GLU A 63 -9.18 1.93 7.86
CA GLU A 63 -10.62 1.73 7.95
C GLU A 63 -11.19 1.21 6.62
N VAL A 64 -10.74 1.77 5.49
CA VAL A 64 -11.14 1.32 4.15
C VAL A 64 -10.73 -0.14 3.94
N GLY A 65 -9.50 -0.51 4.31
CA GLY A 65 -9.00 -1.88 4.25
C GLY A 65 -9.82 -2.84 5.11
N ALA A 66 -10.15 -2.45 6.35
CA ALA A 66 -10.97 -3.26 7.25
C ALA A 66 -12.40 -3.48 6.73
N ARG A 67 -13.02 -2.44 6.12
CA ARG A 67 -14.34 -2.57 5.48
C ARG A 67 -14.31 -3.53 4.29
N LEU A 68 -13.25 -3.50 3.48
CA LEU A 68 -13.06 -4.42 2.36
C LEU A 68 -12.85 -5.87 2.84
N ASP A 69 -12.05 -6.06 3.88
CA ASP A 69 -11.82 -7.37 4.50
C ASP A 69 -13.13 -7.96 5.07
N ALA A 70 -13.91 -7.15 5.80
CA ALA A 70 -15.21 -7.56 6.32
C ALA A 70 -16.17 -7.99 5.20
N ARG A 71 -16.24 -7.20 4.13
CA ARG A 71 -17.07 -7.52 2.95
C ARG A 71 -16.61 -8.81 2.26
N TYR A 72 -15.30 -8.99 2.10
CA TYR A 72 -14.73 -10.20 1.50
C TYR A 72 -15.07 -11.44 2.33
N ARG A 73 -14.88 -11.38 3.65
CA ARG A 73 -15.18 -12.50 4.56
C ARG A 73 -16.67 -12.84 4.59
N GLY A 74 -17.55 -11.83 4.57
CA GLY A 74 -18.99 -12.03 4.46
C GLY A 74 -19.36 -12.79 3.17
N ALA A 75 -18.87 -12.32 2.03
CA ALA A 75 -19.12 -12.96 0.74
C ALA A 75 -18.54 -14.40 0.66
N MET A 76 -17.39 -14.65 1.30
CA MET A 76 -16.82 -16.00 1.43
C MET A 76 -17.73 -16.92 2.26
N ALA A 77 -18.23 -16.44 3.39
CA ALA A 77 -19.10 -17.22 4.28
C ALA A 77 -20.44 -17.57 3.62
N GLU A 78 -20.97 -16.67 2.80
CA GLU A 78 -22.23 -16.83 2.07
C GLU A 78 -22.08 -17.65 0.77
N GLY A 79 -20.85 -17.99 0.38
CA GLY A 79 -20.56 -18.68 -0.88
C GLY A 79 -20.82 -17.82 -2.13
N GLU A 80 -20.92 -16.51 -1.97
CA GLU A 80 -21.24 -15.53 -3.01
C GLU A 80 -20.00 -14.91 -3.66
N LEU A 81 -18.82 -15.52 -3.54
CA LEU A 81 -17.62 -15.04 -4.23
C LEU A 81 -17.76 -15.21 -5.75
N LYS A 82 -18.47 -14.28 -6.39
CA LYS A 82 -18.59 -14.15 -7.84
C LYS A 82 -17.53 -13.18 -8.36
N GLY A 83 -16.99 -13.54 -9.52
CA GLY A 83 -15.84 -12.95 -10.24
C GLY A 83 -15.40 -11.56 -9.78
N ASP A 84 -16.23 -10.52 -9.95
CA ASP A 84 -15.84 -9.13 -9.70
C ASP A 84 -15.30 -8.86 -8.28
N LEU A 85 -15.86 -9.49 -7.24
CA LEU A 85 -15.36 -9.30 -5.88
C LEU A 85 -13.99 -9.96 -5.68
N LEU A 86 -13.80 -11.14 -6.29
CA LEU A 86 -12.58 -11.95 -6.18
C LEU A 86 -11.38 -11.28 -6.85
N TRP A 87 -11.61 -10.58 -7.96
CA TRP A 87 -10.57 -9.80 -8.66
C TRP A 87 -10.34 -8.43 -8.01
N SER A 88 -11.34 -7.86 -7.33
CA SER A 88 -11.24 -6.51 -6.76
C SER A 88 -10.41 -6.44 -5.48
N TYR A 89 -10.51 -7.41 -4.57
CA TYR A 89 -9.83 -7.38 -3.29
C TYR A 89 -9.46 -8.80 -2.87
N VAL A 90 -8.17 -9.00 -2.60
CA VAL A 90 -7.66 -10.26 -2.07
C VAL A 90 -6.99 -9.91 -0.74
N PRO A 91 -7.62 -10.24 0.42
CA PRO A 91 -6.97 -10.00 1.69
C PRO A 91 -5.69 -10.81 1.75
N HIS A 92 -4.65 -10.23 2.33
CA HIS A 92 -3.50 -11.00 2.73
C HIS A 92 -3.70 -11.49 4.15
N GLU A 93 -3.77 -12.81 4.30
CA GLU A 93 -3.74 -13.44 5.62
C GLU A 93 -2.44 -13.03 6.33
N HIS A 94 -2.61 -12.29 7.42
CA HIS A 94 -1.49 -11.87 8.28
C HIS A 94 -0.74 -13.11 8.76
N GLY A 95 0.54 -13.23 8.39
CA GLY A 95 1.40 -14.37 8.72
C GLY A 95 1.77 -15.26 7.53
N VAL A 96 1.03 -15.19 6.41
CA VAL A 96 1.32 -16.03 5.21
C VAL A 96 2.28 -15.34 4.24
N LEU A 97 2.23 -14.00 4.15
CA LEU A 97 3.15 -13.24 3.30
C LEU A 97 4.31 -12.63 4.11
N PRO A 98 5.57 -13.05 3.87
CA PRO A 98 6.72 -12.45 4.52
C PRO A 98 6.81 -10.95 4.24
N PRO A 99 7.21 -10.11 5.22
CA PRO A 99 7.33 -8.66 5.05
C PRO A 99 8.11 -8.25 3.80
N ARG A 100 9.20 -8.96 3.49
CA ARG A 100 10.00 -8.74 2.27
C ARG A 100 9.19 -8.88 0.98
N ARG A 101 8.34 -9.91 0.86
CA ARG A 101 7.50 -10.13 -0.33
C ARG A 101 6.40 -9.09 -0.45
N ARG A 102 5.80 -8.69 0.68
CA ARG A 102 4.76 -7.65 0.72
C ARG A 102 5.33 -6.30 0.28
N ALA A 103 6.44 -5.87 0.88
CA ALA A 103 7.15 -4.65 0.50
C ALA A 103 7.60 -4.67 -0.98
N GLN A 104 8.05 -5.82 -1.49
CA GLN A 104 8.40 -5.97 -2.91
C GLN A 104 7.18 -5.73 -3.82
N ARG A 105 6.05 -6.36 -3.53
CA ARG A 105 4.80 -6.15 -4.28
C ARG A 105 4.33 -4.70 -4.21
N LEU A 106 4.35 -4.10 -3.02
CA LEU A 106 4.00 -2.70 -2.81
C LEU A 106 4.89 -1.77 -3.66
N SER A 107 6.20 -2.05 -3.74
CA SER A 107 7.15 -1.23 -4.48
C SER A 107 6.82 -1.07 -5.98
N TYR A 108 6.08 -2.01 -6.56
CA TYR A 108 5.56 -1.92 -7.92
C TYR A 108 4.11 -1.42 -7.95
N ALA A 109 3.24 -1.99 -7.11
CA ALA A 109 1.81 -1.72 -7.14
C ALA A 109 1.46 -0.25 -6.85
N ILE A 110 2.27 0.44 -6.03
CA ILE A 110 2.07 1.85 -5.68
C ILE A 110 2.06 2.76 -6.92
N TRP A 111 2.77 2.39 -7.99
CA TRP A 111 2.87 3.17 -9.23
C TRP A 111 1.59 3.19 -10.06
N ALA A 112 0.66 2.28 -9.81
CA ALA A 112 -0.69 2.37 -10.36
C ALA A 112 -1.44 3.61 -9.84
N VAL A 113 -1.03 4.15 -8.69
CA VAL A 113 -1.64 5.34 -8.07
C VAL A 113 -0.81 6.59 -8.32
N ILE A 114 0.52 6.49 -8.18
CA ILE A 114 1.43 7.66 -8.22
C ILE A 114 2.11 7.89 -9.58
N GLY A 115 1.95 6.95 -10.51
CA GLY A 115 2.51 7.03 -11.85
C GLY A 115 1.89 8.19 -12.62
N GLY A 116 0.58 8.19 -12.84
CA GLY A 116 -0.05 9.21 -13.67
C GLY A 116 0.47 9.21 -15.12
N GLU A 117 -0.11 10.06 -15.95
CA GLU A 117 0.27 10.16 -17.36
C GLU A 117 1.63 10.87 -17.51
N GLY A 118 2.59 10.23 -18.19
CA GLY A 118 3.90 10.80 -18.47
C GLY A 118 4.95 10.68 -17.36
N ALA A 119 4.69 9.95 -16.26
CA ALA A 119 5.76 9.67 -15.30
C ALA A 119 6.81 8.72 -15.90
N ASP A 120 8.07 9.10 -15.74
CA ASP A 120 9.20 8.24 -16.06
C ASP A 120 9.30 7.11 -15.03
N GLN A 121 8.92 5.91 -15.44
CA GLN A 121 9.03 4.68 -14.65
C GLN A 121 10.36 3.95 -14.88
N GLN A 122 11.22 4.45 -15.77
CA GLN A 122 12.50 3.80 -16.06
C GLN A 122 13.38 3.64 -14.80
N PRO A 123 13.51 4.63 -13.90
CA PRO A 123 14.28 4.48 -12.67
C PRO A 123 13.75 3.37 -11.76
N LEU A 124 12.43 3.14 -11.74
CA LEU A 124 11.81 2.06 -10.98
C LEU A 124 12.22 0.68 -11.51
N LEU A 125 12.22 0.53 -12.84
CA LEU A 125 12.50 -0.74 -13.53
C LEU A 125 13.98 -1.12 -13.44
N GLU A 126 14.87 -0.12 -13.45
CA GLU A 126 16.32 -0.33 -13.34
C GLU A 126 16.78 -0.58 -11.89
N THR A 127 15.99 -0.17 -10.90
CA THR A 127 16.33 -0.35 -9.49
C THR A 127 16.08 -1.80 -9.05
N GLU A 128 17.13 -2.51 -8.63
CA GLU A 128 17.03 -3.91 -8.16
C GLU A 128 16.54 -4.01 -6.70
N SER A 129 16.87 -3.02 -5.88
CA SER A 129 16.57 -2.96 -4.45
C SER A 129 15.14 -2.53 -4.15
N THR A 130 14.39 -3.35 -3.39
CA THR A 130 13.04 -3.01 -2.95
C THR A 130 13.01 -1.73 -2.10
N ALA A 131 14.00 -1.55 -1.23
CA ALA A 131 14.07 -0.36 -0.38
C ALA A 131 14.24 0.91 -1.24
N ASP A 132 15.06 0.85 -2.29
CA ASP A 132 15.28 1.99 -3.17
C ASP A 132 14.05 2.28 -4.04
N ARG A 133 13.36 1.25 -4.55
CA ARG A 133 12.07 1.43 -5.24
C ARG A 133 11.05 2.14 -4.35
N LEU A 134 10.95 1.76 -3.08
CA LEU A 134 10.07 2.44 -2.12
C LEU A 134 10.49 3.89 -1.85
N ARG A 135 11.80 4.17 -1.76
CA ARG A 135 12.31 5.56 -1.60
C ARG A 135 12.01 6.43 -2.83
N ILE A 136 12.12 5.89 -4.04
CA ILE A 136 11.74 6.58 -5.27
C ILE A 136 10.24 6.90 -5.24
N ALA A 137 9.40 5.93 -4.85
CA ALA A 137 7.96 6.15 -4.69
C ALA A 137 7.64 7.23 -3.64
N LEU A 138 8.33 7.25 -2.50
CA LEU A 138 8.20 8.29 -1.48
C LEU A 138 8.52 9.68 -2.03
N ARG A 139 9.65 9.82 -2.75
CA ARG A 139 10.01 11.09 -3.38
C ARG A 139 8.94 11.53 -4.38
N ARG A 140 8.50 10.62 -5.25
CA ARG A 140 7.44 10.90 -6.23
C ARG A 140 6.14 11.37 -5.56
N MET A 141 5.70 10.75 -4.47
CA MET A 141 4.49 11.17 -3.75
C MET A 141 4.61 12.60 -3.20
N ARG A 142 5.79 12.98 -2.71
CA ARG A 142 6.07 14.34 -2.25
C ARG A 142 6.04 15.33 -3.41
N ASP A 143 6.71 15.01 -4.52
CA ASP A 143 6.71 15.86 -5.71
C ASP A 143 5.28 16.08 -6.23
N VAL A 144 4.44 15.05 -6.25
CA VAL A 144 3.02 15.16 -6.65
C VAL A 144 2.24 16.00 -5.64
N THR A 145 2.47 15.81 -4.34
CA THR A 145 1.79 16.59 -3.29
C THR A 145 2.14 18.08 -3.38
N GLU A 146 3.42 18.41 -3.63
CA GLU A 146 3.89 19.79 -3.84
C GLU A 146 3.28 20.43 -5.09
N GLN A 147 3.06 19.65 -6.16
CA GLN A 147 2.40 20.15 -7.39
C GLN A 147 0.90 20.46 -7.21
N LEU A 148 0.28 19.96 -6.15
CA LEU A 148 -1.14 20.14 -5.84
C LEU A 148 -1.42 21.35 -4.92
N GLN A 149 -0.38 21.93 -4.32
CA GLN A 149 -0.46 23.11 -3.45
C GLN A 149 -0.22 24.41 -4.21
#